data_AF-A0A0K8JJM7-F1
#
_entry.id   AF-A0A0K8JJM7-F1
#
_cell.length_a   1.000
_cell.length_b   1.000
_cell.length_c   1.000
_cell.angle_alpha   90.00
_cell.angle_beta   90.00
_cell.angle_gamma   90.00
#
_symmetry.space_group_name_H-M   'P 1'
#
loop_
_entity.id
_entity.type
_entity.pdbx_description
1 polymer ?
#
loop_
_entity_poly.entity_id
_entity_poly.type
_entity_poly.pdbx_seq_one_letter_code
_entity_poly.pdbx_strand_id
1 'polypeptide(L)'
;MKLYKITITGNDTDFAIRYTSSTNFVTYNDCQFTGTEQEKYSQFLAELQKNAGEQTINIKVKMTNKTIDRAFTKSVILGIKDVGEFIQRLGA
;
A
#
# COMPACT_ATOMS: atom_id res chain seq x y z
N MET A 1 10.97 -9.65 9.77
CA MET A 1 10.41 -9.20 8.50
C MET A 1 8.92 -8.96 8.70
N LYS A 2 8.43 -7.76 8.42
CA LYS A 2 7.00 -7.46 8.44
C LYS A 2 6.38 -7.86 7.10
N LEU A 3 5.14 -8.30 7.09
CA LEU A 3 4.31 -8.35 5.88
C LEU A 3 3.47 -7.11 5.81
N TYR A 4 3.29 -6.58 4.61
CA TYR A 4 2.42 -5.42 4.40
C TYR A 4 1.18 -5.80 3.61
N LYS A 5 0.05 -5.24 4.02
CA LYS A 5 -1.20 -5.26 3.29
C LYS A 5 -1.74 -3.84 3.18
N ILE A 6 -2.00 -3.43 1.95
CA ILE A 6 -2.54 -2.12 1.61
C ILE A 6 -4.01 -2.31 1.22
N THR A 7 -4.89 -1.49 1.76
CA THR A 7 -6.29 -1.43 1.33
C THR A 7 -6.60 -0.01 0.86
N ILE A 8 -7.07 0.12 -0.37
CA ILE A 8 -7.45 1.40 -0.97
C ILE A 8 -8.96 1.43 -1.11
N THR A 9 -9.59 2.52 -0.69
CA THR A 9 -11.04 2.73 -0.81
C THR A 9 -11.35 4.11 -1.38
N GLY A 10 -12.41 4.21 -2.19
CA GLY A 10 -12.86 5.50 -2.75
C GLY A 10 -13.04 5.45 -4.27
N ASN A 11 -12.50 6.45 -4.97
CA ASN A 11 -12.45 6.53 -6.43
C ASN A 11 -11.09 7.10 -6.89
N ASP A 12 -10.90 7.29 -8.20
CA ASP A 12 -9.61 7.73 -8.75
C ASP A 12 -9.23 9.18 -8.37
N THR A 13 -10.17 9.99 -7.89
CA THR A 13 -9.97 11.40 -7.49
C THR A 13 -10.04 11.66 -5.99
N ASP A 14 -10.75 10.80 -5.25
CA ASP A 14 -10.94 10.89 -3.81
C ASP A 14 -10.83 9.48 -3.22
N PHE A 15 -9.67 9.19 -2.64
CA PHE A 15 -9.34 7.88 -2.09
C PHE A 15 -8.65 8.00 -0.73
N ALA A 16 -8.76 6.91 0.04
CA ALA A 16 -8.02 6.72 1.27
C ALA A 16 -7.23 5.41 1.20
N ILE A 17 -5.98 5.44 1.66
CA ILE A 17 -5.13 4.26 1.74
C ILE A 17 -4.94 3.86 3.20
N ARG A 18 -5.30 2.61 3.51
CA ARG A 18 -5.03 1.99 4.80
C ARG A 18 -3.82 1.07 4.69
N TYR A 19 -2.80 1.35 5.49
CA TYR A 19 -1.57 0.57 5.55
C TYR A 19 -1.59 -0.31 6.79
N THR A 20 -1.52 -1.62 6.59
CA THR A 20 -1.45 -2.57 7.69
C THR A 20 -0.22 -3.44 7.58
N SER A 21 0.34 -3.83 8.72
CA SER A 21 1.48 -4.73 8.78
C SER A 21 1.30 -5.84 9.80
N SER A 22 1.93 -6.98 9.56
CA SER A 22 1.93 -8.13 10.46
C SER A 22 3.34 -8.68 10.63
N THR A 23 3.65 -9.18 11.82
CA THR A 23 4.88 -9.92 12.11
C THR A 23 4.65 -11.43 12.26
N ASN A 24 3.38 -11.86 12.34
CA ASN A 24 2.99 -13.24 12.66
C ASN A 24 1.94 -13.82 11.70
N PHE A 25 1.63 -13.17 10.58
CA PHE A 25 0.69 -13.60 9.53
C PHE A 25 -0.79 -13.71 9.96
N VAL A 26 -1.09 -13.66 11.27
CA VAL A 26 -2.43 -13.82 11.83
C VAL A 26 -3.11 -12.47 12.05
N THR A 27 -2.37 -11.50 12.58
CA THR A 27 -2.95 -10.20 12.95
C THR A 27 -2.26 -9.09 12.18
N TYR A 28 -3.06 -8.29 11.46
CA TYR A 28 -2.60 -7.10 10.76
C TYR A 28 -2.95 -5.87 11.59
N ASN A 29 -1.93 -5.11 11.98
CA ASN A 29 -2.06 -3.88 12.74
C ASN A 29 -1.94 -2.67 11.83
N ASP A 30 -2.67 -1.61 12.14
CA ASP A 30 -2.56 -0.34 11.42
C ASP A 30 -1.17 0.25 11.61
N CYS A 31 -0.57 0.77 10.54
CA CYS A 31 0.74 1.42 10.60
C CYS A 31 0.68 2.84 11.18
N GLN A 32 -0.54 3.39 11.36
CA GLN A 32 -0.80 4.70 11.97
C GLN A 32 -0.07 5.87 11.29
N PHE A 33 0.18 5.77 9.98
CA PHE A 33 0.75 6.88 9.21
C PHE A 33 -0.21 8.07 9.17
N THR A 34 0.32 9.27 9.39
CA THR A 34 -0.46 10.52 9.47
C THR A 34 -0.10 11.49 8.33
N GLY A 35 -1.01 12.45 8.05
CA GLY A 35 -0.86 13.44 6.98
C GLY A 35 -1.76 13.18 5.78
N THR A 36 -1.41 13.79 4.64
CA THR A 36 -1.98 13.55 3.31
C THR A 36 -1.68 12.14 2.82
N GLU A 37 -2.39 11.66 1.80
CA GLU A 37 -2.12 10.34 1.21
C GLU A 37 -0.70 10.22 0.64
N GLN A 38 -0.14 11.30 0.09
CA GLN A 38 1.25 11.34 -0.38
C GLN A 38 2.25 11.22 0.79
N GLU A 39 1.99 11.87 1.93
CA GLU A 39 2.84 11.78 3.12
C GLU A 39 2.77 10.39 3.74
N LYS A 40 1.57 9.81 3.86
CA LYS A 40 1.39 8.43 4.33
C LYS A 40 2.08 7.43 3.41
N TYR A 41 1.97 7.60 2.09
CA TYR A 41 2.64 6.75 1.11
C TYR A 41 4.16 6.86 1.24
N SER A 42 4.69 8.08 1.42
CA SER A 42 6.13 8.29 1.63
C SER A 42 6.64 7.61 2.90
N GLN A 43 5.88 7.67 4.01
CA GLN A 43 6.19 6.95 5.25
C GLN A 43 6.20 5.43 5.03
N PHE A 44 5.20 4.92 4.31
CA PHE A 44 5.13 3.52 3.93
C PHE A 44 6.35 3.09 3.10
N LEU A 45 6.76 3.85 2.08
CA LEU A 45 7.94 3.53 1.27
C LEU A 45 9.23 3.51 2.12
N ALA A 46 9.38 4.45 3.05
CA ALA A 46 10.52 4.49 3.96
C ALA A 46 10.57 3.25 4.88
N GLU A 47 9.42 2.85 5.44
CA GLU A 47 9.30 1.59 6.19
C GLU A 47 9.59 0.36 5.33
N LEU A 48 9.01 0.31 4.13
CA LEU A 48 9.15 -0.79 3.19
C LEU A 48 10.62 -0.97 2.79
N GLN A 49 11.35 0.12 2.60
CA GLN A 49 12.77 0.11 2.27
C GLN A 49 13.62 -0.46 3.42
N LYS A 50 13.32 -0.08 4.67
CA LYS A 50 13.98 -0.58 5.89
C LYS A 50 13.68 -2.05 6.19
N ASN A 51 12.51 -2.55 5.78
CA ASN A 51 12.14 -3.95 6.02
C ASN A 51 13.06 -4.88 5.21
N ALA A 52 13.75 -5.80 5.87
CA ALA A 52 14.70 -6.72 5.22
C ALA A 52 13.97 -7.75 4.33
N GLY A 53 14.65 -8.18 3.27
CA GLY A 53 14.17 -9.23 2.35
C GLY A 53 13.35 -8.71 1.16
N GLU A 54 13.27 -9.55 0.14
CA GLU A 54 12.30 -9.39 -0.94
C GLU A 54 10.94 -9.88 -0.44
N GLN A 55 9.93 -9.03 -0.54
CA GLN A 55 8.58 -9.32 -0.05
C GLN A 55 7.55 -8.94 -1.09
N THR A 56 6.47 -9.71 -1.12
CA THR A 56 5.27 -9.39 -1.88
C THR A 56 4.33 -8.59 -0.98
N ILE A 57 3.84 -7.46 -1.47
CA ILE A 57 2.86 -6.61 -0.82
C ILE A 57 1.49 -6.92 -1.43
N ASN A 58 0.54 -7.32 -0.59
CA ASN A 58 -0.82 -7.57 -1.00
C ASN A 58 -1.61 -6.25 -1.01
N ILE A 59 -2.20 -5.91 -2.15
CA ILE A 59 -2.91 -4.66 -2.36
C ILE A 59 -4.34 -4.98 -2.75
N LYS A 60 -5.27 -4.57 -1.89
CA LYS A 60 -6.69 -4.67 -2.14
C LYS A 60 -7.25 -3.30 -2.49
N VAL A 61 -7.77 -3.16 -3.70
CA VAL A 61 -8.42 -1.96 -4.19
C VAL A 61 -9.92 -2.17 -4.15
N LYS A 62 -10.65 -1.32 -3.43
CA LYS A 62 -12.11 -1.31 -3.35
C LYS A 62 -12.61 0.08 -3.77
N MET A 63 -12.64 0.32 -5.07
CA MET A 63 -13.23 1.54 -5.62
C MET A 63 -14.73 1.35 -5.86
N THR A 64 -15.48 2.44 -6.00
CA THR A 64 -16.93 2.43 -6.25
C THR A 64 -17.35 1.48 -7.38
N ASN A 65 -16.55 1.40 -8.47
CA ASN A 65 -16.90 0.63 -9.67
C ASN A 65 -16.08 -0.67 -9.82
N LYS A 66 -15.09 -0.93 -8.94
CA LYS A 66 -14.17 -2.08 -9.10
C LYS A 66 -13.59 -2.56 -7.78
N THR A 67 -13.53 -3.88 -7.62
CA THR A 67 -12.73 -4.52 -6.56
C THR A 67 -11.63 -5.34 -7.22
N ILE A 68 -10.38 -5.03 -6.91
CA ILE A 68 -9.20 -5.70 -7.45
C ILE A 68 -8.33 -6.15 -6.29
N ASP A 69 -7.76 -7.36 -6.40
CA ASP A 69 -6.72 -7.86 -5.50
C ASP A 69 -5.47 -8.15 -6.33
N ARG A 70 -4.35 -7.49 -5.99
CA ARG A 70 -3.08 -7.61 -6.70
C ARG A 70 -1.94 -7.74 -5.71
N ALA A 71 -0.91 -8.46 -6.11
CA ALA A 71 0.30 -8.63 -5.33
C ALA A 71 1.48 -8.05 -6.12
N PHE A 72 2.25 -7.16 -5.49
CA PHE A 72 3.43 -6.53 -6.11
C PHE A 72 4.68 -6.81 -5.30
N THR A 73 5.82 -6.94 -5.97
CA THR A 73 7.09 -7.06 -5.27
C THR A 73 7.51 -5.72 -4.66
N LYS A 74 8.28 -5.80 -3.58
CA LYS A 74 8.87 -4.63 -2.92
C LYS A 74 9.60 -3.70 -3.89
N SER A 75 10.36 -4.25 -4.84
CA SER A 75 11.11 -3.47 -5.82
C SER A 75 10.20 -2.63 -6.72
N VAL A 76 9.08 -3.18 -7.19
CA VAL A 76 8.11 -2.45 -8.02
C VAL A 76 7.49 -1.31 -7.23
N ILE A 77 7.04 -1.57 -6.00
CA ILE A 77 6.42 -0.54 -5.15
C ILE A 77 7.41 0.57 -4.79
N LEU A 78 8.65 0.22 -4.44
CA LEU A 78 9.68 1.22 -4.17
C LEU A 78 10.04 2.09 -5.39
N GLY A 79 9.75 1.61 -6.61
CA GLY A 79 9.96 2.35 -7.85
C GLY A 79 8.89 3.41 -8.14
N ILE A 80 7.75 3.38 -7.45
CA ILE A 80 6.65 4.33 -7.64
C ILE A 80 6.66 5.30 -6.46
N LYS A 81 6.99 6.58 -6.71
CA LYS A 81 7.13 7.58 -5.63
C LYS A 81 5.88 8.43 -5.44
N ASP A 82 5.12 8.61 -6.50
CA ASP A 82 3.89 9.39 -6.51
C ASP A 82 2.68 8.48 -6.19
N VAL A 83 1.83 8.92 -5.27
CA VAL A 83 0.65 8.15 -4.86
C VAL A 83 -0.41 8.10 -5.97
N GLY A 84 -0.51 9.15 -6.79
CA GLY A 84 -1.42 9.18 -7.94
C GLY A 84 -1.01 8.16 -8.99
N GLU A 85 0.28 8.11 -9.34
CA GLU A 85 0.84 7.08 -10.24
C GLU A 85 0.61 5.67 -9.67
N PHE A 86 0.82 5.50 -8.37
CA PHE A 86 0.57 4.23 -7.69
C PHE A 86 -0.89 3.77 -7.85
N ILE A 87 -1.87 4.65 -7.59
CA ILE A 87 -3.29 4.33 -7.78
C ILE A 87 -3.61 4.04 -9.26
N GLN A 88 -3.07 4.83 -10.20
CA GLN A 88 -3.29 4.62 -11.63
C GLN A 88 -2.79 3.25 -12.09
N ARG A 89 -1.59 2.83 -11.67
CA ARG A 89 -1.03 1.51 -12.02
C ARG A 89 -1.81 0.34 -11.42
N LEU A 90 -2.52 0.56 -10.32
CA LEU A 90 -3.42 -0.44 -9.73
C LEU A 90 -4.77 -0.50 -10.43
N GLY A 91 -5.17 0.63 -11.03
CA GLY A 91 -6.44 0.80 -11.70
C GLY A 91 -6.46 0.41 -13.18
N ALA A 92 -5.29 0.29 -13.81
CA ALA A 92 -5.05 -0.22 -15.16
C ALA A 92 -5.11 -1.76 -15.22
#